data_AF-A0A258XSN7-F1
#
_entry.id   AF-A0A258XSN7-F1
#
_cell.length_a   1.000
_cell.length_b   1.000
_cell.length_c   1.000
_cell.angle_alpha   90.00
_cell.angle_beta   90.00
_cell.angle_gamma   90.00
#
_symmetry.space_group_name_H-M   'P 1'
#
loop_
_entity.id
_entity.type
_entity.pdbx_description
1 polymer ?
#
loop_
_entity_poly.entity_id
_entity_poly.type
_entity_poly.pdbx_seq_one_letter_code
_entity_poly.pdbx_strand_id
1 'polypeptide(L)'
;MASRLAACAAVLFTASTASVMAQSAMQPAGDVPQSSSADATEADAAIPAAAPGEAPTGAVGGMGDVNLYPRRVVISGRERSATVGLYNRAAASGEYDISISDMMMTPDGRVVDLGSVADPAAVSRVKVASPYLRWSPRKVVLPASEAQLVRIMVRVPPDLPAGEYRSHFSAVSVPPLDDGLSIEQAAGGQNGGVGVQIVPRFGISIPVIVRVGETTAQASLANLALQRGPQTVIKVTIARQGTRSVFGDLTVTAPGSKAPVGQLKGIGVYTEIDERTVQVPVDPALDPALYANGAKLTVTYTDDDYAPGQVLAKADFVVK
;
A
#
# COMPACT_ATOMS: atom_id res chain seq x y z
N MET A 1 9.84 19.66 71.35
CA MET A 1 10.32 18.72 70.32
C MET A 1 11.47 19.37 69.58
N ALA A 2 12.61 18.67 69.53
CA ALA A 2 13.94 19.08 69.05
C ALA A 2 13.94 19.64 67.59
N SER A 3 14.71 20.69 67.24
CA SER A 3 16.17 20.72 66.91
C SER A 3 16.50 19.87 65.66
N ARG A 4 17.27 20.23 64.62
CA ARG A 4 18.41 21.17 64.41
C ARG A 4 18.92 20.99 62.94
N LEU A 5 19.67 21.98 62.43
CA LEU A 5 20.89 21.89 61.54
C LEU A 5 20.80 21.24 60.12
N ALA A 6 21.65 21.53 59.11
CA ALA A 6 22.85 22.36 58.95
C ALA A 6 23.27 22.54 57.46
N ALA A 7 24.04 23.62 57.21
CA ALA A 7 25.22 23.86 56.34
C ALA A 7 25.44 23.04 55.04
N CYS A 8 25.74 23.61 53.86
CA CYS A 8 26.78 24.55 53.42
C CYS A 8 28.23 24.02 53.52
N ALA A 9 28.86 23.71 52.36
CA ALA A 9 30.31 23.61 52.21
C ALA A 9 30.73 23.78 50.73
N ALA A 10 31.50 24.84 50.48
CA ALA A 10 32.30 25.05 49.29
C ALA A 10 33.71 24.51 49.53
N VAL A 11 34.35 23.95 48.48
CA VAL A 11 35.78 23.62 48.50
C VAL A 11 36.43 24.06 47.19
N LEU A 12 37.40 24.96 47.32
CA LEU A 12 38.40 25.35 46.34
C LEU A 12 39.71 24.63 46.70
N PHE A 13 40.42 24.05 45.73
CA PHE A 13 41.84 23.70 45.91
C PHE A 13 42.63 23.80 44.57
N THR A 14 43.50 24.81 44.53
CA THR A 14 44.89 24.92 44.02
C THR A 14 45.34 24.38 42.64
N ALA A 15 46.16 25.22 41.99
CA ALA A 15 46.94 24.99 40.79
C ALA A 15 48.22 24.15 41.00
N SER A 16 48.70 23.48 39.94
CA SER A 16 50.13 23.19 39.72
C SER A 16 50.42 22.85 38.25
N THR A 17 51.57 23.33 37.79
CA THR A 17 52.16 23.33 36.44
C THR A 17 52.79 22.00 36.03
N ALA A 18 52.74 21.63 34.74
CA ALA A 18 53.83 20.96 34.02
C ALA A 18 53.64 21.02 32.48
N SER A 19 54.60 21.62 31.78
CA SER A 19 54.83 21.49 30.34
C SER A 19 55.76 20.31 30.09
N VAL A 20 55.43 19.41 29.16
CA VAL A 20 56.42 18.64 28.37
C VAL A 20 55.86 18.39 26.97
N MET A 21 56.61 18.86 25.98
CA MET A 21 56.49 18.56 24.56
C MET A 21 56.87 17.11 24.26
N ALA A 22 56.11 16.42 23.42
CA ALA A 22 56.64 15.37 22.54
C ALA A 22 55.76 15.23 21.29
N GLN A 23 56.31 15.69 20.16
CA GLN A 23 55.84 15.44 18.81
C GLN A 23 56.09 13.98 18.42
N SER A 24 55.14 13.36 17.70
CA SER A 24 55.46 12.63 16.47
C SER A 24 54.19 12.20 15.69
N ALA A 25 54.13 12.70 14.45
CA ALA A 25 53.57 12.09 13.23
C ALA A 25 52.11 11.55 13.21
N MET A 26 51.23 12.24 12.45
CA MET A 26 50.61 11.70 11.23
C MET A 26 49.91 12.82 10.42
N GLN A 27 49.91 12.65 9.11
CA GLN A 27 49.54 13.55 8.00
C GLN A 27 48.11 14.14 8.00
N PRO A 28 47.85 15.20 7.18
CA PRO A 28 46.62 15.99 7.26
C PRO A 28 45.42 15.29 6.60
N ALA A 29 44.29 15.33 7.30
CA ALA A 29 42.98 15.00 6.74
C ALA A 29 42.54 16.11 5.78
N GLY A 30 42.10 15.68 4.60
CA GLY A 30 41.80 16.51 3.45
C GLY A 30 40.50 17.30 3.54
N ASP A 31 40.37 18.14 2.52
CA ASP A 31 39.30 19.07 2.20
C ASP A 31 37.89 18.58 2.51
N VAL A 32 37.13 19.51 3.11
CA VAL A 32 35.67 19.50 3.17
C VAL A 32 35.14 19.88 1.78
N PRO A 33 34.38 19.02 1.07
CA PRO A 33 33.62 19.47 -0.07
C PRO A 33 32.28 20.03 0.42
N GLN A 34 32.06 21.29 0.09
CA GLN A 34 30.79 22.00 0.21
C GLN A 34 29.66 21.19 -0.43
N SER A 35 28.56 21.06 0.31
CA SER A 35 27.30 20.53 -0.19
C SER A 35 26.71 21.47 -1.25
N SER A 36 26.91 21.15 -2.52
CA SER A 36 26.14 21.76 -3.61
C SER A 36 24.74 21.16 -3.60
N SER A 37 23.76 21.99 -3.28
CA SER A 37 22.34 21.76 -3.50
C SER A 37 22.08 21.46 -4.97
N ALA A 38 21.83 20.21 -5.30
CA ALA A 38 21.20 19.85 -6.57
C ALA A 38 19.69 19.98 -6.39
N ASP A 39 19.14 20.96 -7.11
CA ASP A 39 17.73 21.18 -7.38
C ASP A 39 17.04 19.84 -7.70
N ALA A 40 16.01 19.48 -6.93
CA ALA A 40 15.17 18.34 -7.22
C ALA A 40 14.06 18.78 -8.18
N THR A 41 14.28 18.49 -9.45
CA THR A 41 13.35 18.65 -10.57
C THR A 41 11.98 18.06 -10.25
N GLU A 42 10.94 18.77 -10.68
CA GLU A 42 9.53 18.39 -10.65
C GLU A 42 9.31 16.91 -11.00
N ALA A 43 8.64 16.16 -10.12
CA ALA A 43 8.13 14.83 -10.43
C ALA A 43 6.86 14.96 -11.30
N ASP A 44 7.05 15.32 -12.56
CA ASP A 44 6.12 14.94 -13.63
C ASP A 44 6.32 13.45 -13.89
N ALA A 45 5.53 12.61 -13.22
CA ALA A 45 5.55 11.18 -13.46
C ALA A 45 4.98 10.91 -14.86
N ALA A 46 5.86 10.89 -15.86
CA ALA A 46 5.55 10.46 -17.21
C ALA A 46 4.89 9.07 -17.16
N ILE A 47 3.89 8.84 -18.03
CA ILE A 47 3.36 7.50 -18.30
C ILE A 47 4.56 6.59 -18.61
N PRO A 48 4.78 5.48 -17.88
CA PRO A 48 5.80 4.51 -18.28
C PRO A 48 5.49 4.10 -19.71
N ALA A 49 6.49 4.18 -20.61
CA ALA A 49 6.30 3.82 -22.01
C ALA A 49 5.77 2.38 -22.08
N ALA A 50 4.52 2.24 -22.51
CA ALA A 50 3.90 0.96 -22.82
C ALA A 50 3.61 0.93 -24.31
N ALA A 51 3.70 -0.24 -24.94
CA ALA A 51 3.32 -0.40 -26.33
C ALA A 51 1.81 -0.06 -26.50
N PRO A 52 1.37 0.46 -27.65
CA PRO A 52 -0.04 0.73 -27.90
C PRO A 52 -0.91 -0.50 -27.56
N GLY A 53 -1.88 -0.32 -26.66
CA GLY A 53 -2.79 -1.40 -26.21
C GLY A 53 -2.31 -2.20 -24.99
N GLU A 54 -1.11 -1.96 -24.47
CA GLU A 54 -0.60 -2.63 -23.27
C GLU A 54 -0.58 -1.68 -22.07
N ALA A 55 -1.04 -2.14 -20.91
CA ALA A 55 -0.94 -1.36 -19.68
C ALA A 55 0.49 -1.44 -19.14
N PRO A 56 1.05 -0.35 -18.56
CA PRO A 56 2.41 -0.36 -18.05
C PRO A 56 2.61 -1.42 -16.97
N THR A 57 3.83 -1.94 -16.86
CA THR A 57 4.20 -2.89 -15.81
C THR A 57 3.86 -2.30 -14.43
N GLY A 58 3.03 -3.02 -13.68
CA GLY A 58 2.54 -2.55 -12.39
C GLY A 58 1.19 -1.84 -12.44
N ALA A 59 0.47 -1.85 -13.55
CA ALA A 59 -0.95 -1.51 -13.58
C ALA A 59 -1.82 -2.61 -12.94
N VAL A 60 -2.99 -2.23 -12.42
CA VAL A 60 -4.06 -3.16 -12.00
C VAL A 60 -5.22 -3.07 -12.98
N GLY A 61 -5.87 -4.21 -13.24
CA GLY A 61 -7.08 -4.32 -14.08
C GLY A 61 -8.22 -4.98 -13.30
N GLY A 62 -9.47 -4.75 -13.73
CA GLY A 62 -10.69 -5.36 -13.18
C GLY A 62 -11.36 -6.34 -14.16
N MET A 63 -12.60 -6.74 -13.89
CA MET A 63 -13.43 -7.54 -14.82
C MET A 63 -13.91 -6.75 -16.07
N GLY A 64 -13.41 -5.53 -16.26
CA GLY A 64 -13.67 -4.71 -17.44
C GLY A 64 -12.37 -4.24 -18.07
N ASP A 65 -12.47 -3.61 -19.24
CA ASP A 65 -11.33 -3.26 -20.09
C ASP A 65 -10.56 -2.01 -19.62
N VAL A 66 -10.55 -1.73 -18.31
CA VAL A 66 -9.93 -0.53 -17.76
C VAL A 66 -8.85 -0.89 -16.75
N ASN A 67 -7.69 -0.25 -16.92
CA ASN A 67 -6.54 -0.43 -16.06
C ASN A 67 -6.14 0.89 -15.38
N LEU A 68 -5.65 0.79 -14.15
CA LEU A 68 -5.08 1.91 -13.40
C LEU A 68 -3.59 1.72 -13.14
N TYR A 69 -2.84 2.81 -13.27
CA TYR A 69 -1.44 2.88 -12.87
C TYR A 69 -1.18 4.15 -12.07
N PRO A 70 -0.43 4.11 -10.95
CA PRO A 70 0.06 2.90 -10.27
C PRO A 70 -1.06 2.12 -9.54
N ARG A 71 -0.75 0.96 -8.94
CA ARG A 71 -1.71 0.19 -8.12
C ARG A 71 -2.11 0.86 -6.81
N ARG A 72 -1.35 1.90 -6.42
CA ARG A 72 -1.50 2.67 -5.20
C ARG A 72 -0.78 3.99 -5.37
N VAL A 73 -1.39 5.04 -4.85
CA VAL A 73 -0.78 6.37 -4.79
C VAL A 73 -0.43 6.68 -3.35
N VAL A 74 0.80 7.11 -3.10
CA VAL A 74 1.24 7.64 -1.80
C VAL A 74 1.73 9.06 -2.04
N ILE A 75 1.15 10.03 -1.34
CA ILE A 75 1.57 11.43 -1.35
C ILE A 75 2.14 11.74 0.03
N SER A 76 3.41 12.13 0.09
CA SER A 76 4.12 12.33 1.36
C SER A 76 5.09 13.52 1.36
N GLY A 77 5.51 13.95 2.55
CA GLY A 77 6.50 15.01 2.70
C GLY A 77 6.09 16.32 2.04
N ARG A 78 6.86 16.76 1.04
CA ARG A 78 6.62 18.03 0.31
C ARG A 78 5.71 17.86 -0.91
N GLU A 79 5.37 16.62 -1.29
CA GLU A 79 4.50 16.37 -2.44
C GLU A 79 3.10 16.92 -2.18
N ARG A 80 2.53 17.58 -3.20
CA ARG A 80 1.18 18.16 -3.15
C ARG A 80 0.26 17.65 -4.24
N SER A 81 0.78 16.82 -5.13
CA SER A 81 -0.01 16.12 -6.13
C SER A 81 0.65 14.82 -6.55
N ALA A 82 -0.16 13.92 -7.08
CA ALA A 82 0.25 12.73 -7.79
C ALA A 82 -0.68 12.53 -8.99
N THR A 83 -0.35 11.56 -9.84
CA THR A 83 -1.13 11.26 -11.03
C THR A 83 -1.52 9.79 -11.04
N VAL A 84 -2.74 9.51 -11.48
CA VAL A 84 -3.22 8.17 -11.82
C VAL A 84 -3.47 8.12 -13.31
N GLY A 85 -2.80 7.21 -14.01
CA GLY A 85 -3.09 6.88 -15.39
C GLY A 85 -4.26 5.91 -15.48
N LEU A 86 -5.23 6.25 -16.30
CA LEU A 86 -6.39 5.44 -16.66
C LEU A 86 -6.22 4.97 -18.10
N TYR A 87 -6.20 3.66 -18.32
CA TYR A 87 -5.91 3.05 -19.62
C TYR A 87 -7.12 2.23 -20.07
N ASN A 88 -7.63 2.53 -21.26
CA ASN A 88 -8.66 1.72 -21.90
C ASN A 88 -8.00 0.62 -22.74
N ARG A 89 -8.15 -0.64 -22.35
CA ARG A 89 -7.66 -1.82 -23.06
C ARG A 89 -8.68 -2.38 -24.06
N ALA A 90 -9.88 -1.82 -24.13
CA ALA A 90 -10.89 -2.26 -25.07
C ALA A 90 -10.49 -1.85 -26.49
N ALA A 91 -10.99 -2.61 -27.46
CA ALA A 91 -10.98 -2.22 -28.86
C ALA A 91 -12.03 -1.13 -29.18
N ALA A 92 -12.90 -0.81 -28.22
CA ALA A 92 -13.94 0.22 -28.35
C ALA A 92 -13.65 1.41 -27.42
N SER A 93 -14.25 2.56 -27.74
CA SER A 93 -14.21 3.73 -26.86
C SER A 93 -15.03 3.48 -25.59
N GLY A 94 -14.55 3.98 -24.45
CA GLY A 94 -15.24 3.87 -23.16
C GLY A 94 -15.35 5.23 -22.46
N GLU A 95 -16.49 5.47 -21.81
CA GLU A 95 -16.66 6.59 -20.89
C GLU A 95 -16.49 6.10 -19.45
N TYR A 96 -15.80 6.89 -18.63
CA TYR A 96 -15.47 6.54 -17.25
C TYR A 96 -15.77 7.69 -16.28
N ASP A 97 -16.52 7.39 -15.23
CA ASP A 97 -16.71 8.26 -14.07
C ASP A 97 -15.59 8.02 -13.06
N ILE A 98 -14.99 9.11 -12.58
CA ILE A 98 -13.88 9.10 -11.64
C ILE A 98 -14.33 9.68 -10.30
N SER A 99 -14.15 8.92 -9.23
CA SER A 99 -14.54 9.29 -7.87
C SER A 99 -13.45 9.01 -6.84
N ILE A 100 -13.53 9.70 -5.71
CA ILE A 100 -12.80 9.33 -4.49
C ILE A 100 -13.83 8.90 -3.45
N SER A 101 -13.66 7.71 -2.89
CA SER A 101 -14.52 7.15 -1.84
C SER A 101 -13.72 6.71 -0.63
N ASP A 102 -14.35 6.81 0.54
CA ASP A 102 -13.78 6.35 1.79
C ASP A 102 -14.15 4.88 1.99
N MET A 103 -13.13 4.05 2.24
CA MET A 103 -13.33 2.61 2.40
C MET A 103 -12.48 2.09 3.54
N MET A 104 -12.97 1.05 4.21
CA MET A 104 -12.34 0.40 5.36
C MET A 104 -11.83 -0.98 4.98
N MET A 105 -10.64 -1.35 5.45
CA MET A 105 -10.20 -2.74 5.40
C MET A 105 -10.76 -3.53 6.58
N THR A 106 -11.30 -4.70 6.30
CA THR A 106 -11.72 -5.68 7.31
C THR A 106 -10.54 -6.57 7.73
N PRO A 107 -10.57 -7.25 8.89
CA PRO A 107 -9.47 -8.11 9.35
C PRO A 107 -9.12 -9.30 8.43
N ASP A 108 -10.06 -9.74 7.61
CA ASP A 108 -9.86 -10.74 6.54
C ASP A 108 -9.28 -10.13 5.25
N GLY A 109 -9.07 -8.81 5.22
CA GLY A 109 -8.41 -8.09 4.15
C GLY A 109 -9.31 -7.62 3.01
N ARG A 110 -10.63 -7.78 3.13
CA ARG A 110 -11.57 -7.16 2.19
C ARG A 110 -11.58 -5.66 2.41
N VAL A 111 -11.88 -4.91 1.36
CA VAL A 111 -12.06 -3.46 1.43
C VAL A 111 -13.53 -3.18 1.14
N VAL A 112 -14.20 -2.52 2.07
CA VAL A 112 -15.65 -2.24 2.02
C VAL A 112 -15.90 -0.74 2.10
N ASP A 113 -16.96 -0.28 1.47
CA ASP A 113 -17.36 1.13 1.55
C ASP A 113 -17.60 1.53 3.02
N LEU A 114 -16.98 2.64 3.45
CA LEU A 114 -17.05 3.07 4.85
C LEU A 114 -18.49 3.39 5.29
N GLY A 115 -19.31 3.93 4.38
CA GLY A 115 -20.71 4.24 4.62
C GLY A 115 -21.59 3.00 4.79
N SER A 116 -21.12 1.82 4.38
CA SER A 116 -21.80 0.54 4.60
C SER A 116 -21.49 -0.11 5.95
N VAL A 117 -20.51 0.42 6.71
CA VAL A 117 -20.08 -0.15 7.98
C VAL A 117 -21.01 0.32 9.11
N ALA A 118 -21.69 -0.64 9.75
CA ALA A 118 -22.63 -0.36 10.82
C ALA A 118 -21.98 -0.09 12.19
N ASP A 119 -20.78 -0.61 12.44
CA ASP A 119 -20.07 -0.47 13.72
C ASP A 119 -19.39 0.90 13.84
N PRO A 120 -19.85 1.81 14.73
CA PRO A 120 -19.25 3.13 14.89
C PRO A 120 -17.81 3.08 15.42
N ALA A 121 -17.47 2.05 16.21
CA ALA A 121 -16.12 1.91 16.74
C ALA A 121 -15.14 1.61 15.60
N ALA A 122 -15.49 0.70 14.69
CA ALA A 122 -14.71 0.42 13.49
C ALA A 122 -14.57 1.67 12.60
N VAL A 123 -15.66 2.40 12.35
CA VAL A 123 -15.65 3.64 11.56
C VAL A 123 -14.70 4.68 12.17
N SER A 124 -14.70 4.85 13.49
CA SER A 124 -13.86 5.83 14.19
C SER A 124 -12.35 5.58 14.09
N ARG A 125 -11.93 4.34 13.76
CA ARG A 125 -10.52 3.99 13.54
C ARG A 125 -10.01 4.43 12.16
N VAL A 126 -10.90 4.75 11.22
CA VAL A 126 -10.54 5.08 9.84
C VAL A 126 -10.19 6.56 9.72
N LYS A 127 -8.94 6.84 9.33
CA LYS A 127 -8.50 8.20 8.97
C LYS A 127 -8.71 8.42 7.48
N VAL A 128 -9.77 9.14 7.13
CA VAL A 128 -10.13 9.39 5.71
C VAL A 128 -9.29 10.52 5.08
N ALA A 129 -8.91 10.36 3.82
CA ALA A 129 -8.19 11.38 3.06
C ALA A 129 -9.10 12.26 2.20
N SER A 130 -10.35 11.84 1.94
CA SER A 130 -11.26 12.47 0.98
C SER A 130 -11.47 13.99 1.18
N PRO A 131 -11.53 14.55 2.41
CA PRO A 131 -11.70 15.99 2.58
C PRO A 131 -10.53 16.82 2.03
N TYR A 132 -9.34 16.21 2.02
CA TYR A 132 -8.07 16.85 1.64
C TYR A 132 -7.72 16.64 0.17
N LEU A 133 -8.46 15.80 -0.55
CA LEU A 133 -8.14 15.43 -1.93
C LEU A 133 -9.00 16.19 -2.94
N ARG A 134 -8.38 16.61 -4.04
CA ARG A 134 -9.03 17.17 -5.22
C ARG A 134 -8.51 16.42 -6.43
N TRP A 135 -9.36 16.16 -7.43
CA TRP A 135 -8.92 15.47 -8.64
C TRP A 135 -9.57 16.06 -9.88
N SER A 136 -8.85 15.95 -10.99
CA SER A 136 -9.33 16.37 -12.31
C SER A 136 -8.63 15.56 -13.41
N PRO A 137 -9.36 15.16 -14.48
CA PRO A 137 -10.80 15.32 -14.68
C PRO A 137 -11.65 14.37 -13.81
N ARG A 138 -12.97 14.63 -13.71
CA ARG A 138 -13.94 13.75 -13.01
C ARG A 138 -14.60 12.72 -13.92
N LYS A 139 -14.54 12.95 -15.22
CA LYS A 139 -15.12 12.11 -16.26
C LYS A 139 -14.19 12.17 -17.47
N VAL A 140 -13.99 11.03 -18.11
CA VAL A 140 -13.17 10.95 -19.32
C VAL A 140 -13.84 10.05 -20.34
N VAL A 141 -13.61 10.37 -21.61
CA VAL A 141 -13.89 9.47 -22.73
C VAL A 141 -12.54 9.04 -23.27
N LEU A 142 -12.29 7.74 -23.29
CA LEU A 142 -11.06 7.14 -23.76
C LEU A 142 -11.34 6.35 -25.03
N PRO A 143 -10.74 6.72 -26.17
CA PRO A 143 -10.74 5.86 -27.34
C PRO A 143 -10.10 4.49 -27.06
N ALA A 144 -10.20 3.59 -28.03
CA ALA A 144 -9.58 2.28 -27.95
C ALA A 144 -8.07 2.39 -27.73
N SER A 145 -7.54 1.62 -26.77
CA SER A 145 -6.09 1.58 -26.47
C SER A 145 -5.46 2.91 -26.02
N GLU A 146 -6.27 3.91 -25.64
CA GLU A 146 -5.80 5.22 -25.18
C GLU A 146 -5.70 5.35 -23.66
N ALA A 147 -4.95 6.35 -23.22
CA ALA A 147 -4.72 6.65 -21.81
C ALA A 147 -5.00 8.10 -21.45
N GLN A 148 -5.53 8.34 -20.24
CA GLN A 148 -5.70 9.67 -19.68
C GLN A 148 -5.08 9.73 -18.28
N LEU A 149 -4.35 10.82 -18.02
CA LEU A 149 -3.85 11.12 -16.70
C LEU A 149 -4.89 11.88 -15.88
N VAL A 150 -5.12 11.41 -14.66
CA VAL A 150 -5.96 12.08 -13.66
C VAL A 150 -5.06 12.60 -12.56
N ARG A 151 -5.02 13.93 -12.42
CA ARG A 151 -4.21 14.59 -11.39
C ARG A 151 -4.97 14.57 -10.07
N ILE A 152 -4.34 14.06 -9.03
CA ILE A 152 -4.79 14.10 -7.65
C ILE A 152 -3.96 15.15 -6.92
N MET A 153 -4.61 16.13 -6.32
CA MET A 153 -4.00 17.20 -5.54
C MET A 153 -4.41 17.04 -4.09
N VAL A 154 -3.47 17.31 -3.17
CA VAL A 154 -3.72 17.28 -1.74
C VAL A 154 -3.60 18.67 -1.13
N ARG A 155 -4.59 19.04 -0.30
CA ARG A 155 -4.60 20.24 0.53
C ARG A 155 -4.84 19.86 1.98
N VAL A 156 -3.74 19.66 2.69
CA VAL A 156 -3.72 19.37 4.13
C VAL A 156 -3.78 20.67 4.92
N PRO A 157 -4.67 20.82 5.92
CA PRO A 157 -4.66 21.97 6.82
C PRO A 157 -3.46 21.88 7.79
N PRO A 158 -2.95 23.03 8.29
CA PRO A 158 -1.70 23.07 9.06
C PRO A 158 -1.76 22.33 10.41
N ASP A 159 -2.95 22.11 10.93
CA ASP A 159 -3.24 21.46 12.21
C ASP A 159 -3.60 19.97 12.08
N LEU A 160 -3.52 19.39 10.87
CA LEU A 160 -3.80 17.97 10.68
C LEU A 160 -2.75 17.14 11.43
N PRO A 161 -3.15 16.27 12.39
CA PRO A 161 -2.19 15.47 13.15
C PRO A 161 -1.34 14.58 12.25
N ALA A 162 -0.11 14.30 12.70
CA ALA A 162 0.76 13.36 12.01
C ALA A 162 0.12 11.96 11.92
N GLY A 163 0.33 11.29 10.80
CA GLY A 163 -0.21 9.97 10.53
C GLY A 163 -0.53 9.73 9.06
N GLU A 164 -1.08 8.56 8.81
CA GLU A 164 -1.58 8.15 7.51
C GLU A 164 -3.09 8.35 7.39
N TYR A 165 -3.51 8.95 6.28
CA TYR A 165 -4.91 9.15 5.89
C TYR A 165 -5.13 8.46 4.55
N ARG A 166 -6.29 7.82 4.37
CA ARG A 166 -6.53 6.96 3.21
C ARG A 166 -7.95 7.09 2.68
N SER A 167 -8.05 7.13 1.37
CA SER A 167 -9.28 6.97 0.59
C SER A 167 -8.95 6.14 -0.65
N HIS A 168 -9.89 5.95 -1.57
CA HIS A 168 -9.62 5.26 -2.83
C HIS A 168 -10.05 6.08 -4.01
N PHE A 169 -9.18 6.10 -5.01
CA PHE A 169 -9.52 6.54 -6.34
C PHE A 169 -10.24 5.39 -7.05
N SER A 170 -11.39 5.68 -7.66
CA SER A 170 -12.14 4.69 -8.45
C SER A 170 -12.45 5.23 -9.83
N ALA A 171 -12.27 4.38 -10.85
CA ALA A 171 -12.74 4.62 -12.20
C ALA A 171 -13.80 3.57 -12.53
N VAL A 172 -15.00 4.02 -12.92
CA VAL A 172 -16.15 3.16 -13.19
C VAL A 172 -16.65 3.43 -14.60
N SER A 173 -16.82 2.38 -15.40
CA SER A 173 -17.36 2.51 -16.74
C SER A 173 -18.80 3.04 -16.70
N VAL A 174 -19.11 3.88 -17.68
CA VAL A 174 -20.44 4.38 -17.98
C VAL A 174 -20.94 3.59 -19.19
N PRO A 175 -21.86 2.63 -19.01
CA PRO A 175 -22.40 1.86 -20.12
C PRO A 175 -23.16 2.79 -21.07
N PRO A 176 -22.98 2.66 -22.39
CA PRO A 176 -23.79 3.38 -23.36
C PRO A 176 -25.26 3.01 -23.17
N LEU A 177 -26.15 3.99 -23.27
CA LEU A 177 -27.59 3.78 -23.08
C LEU A 177 -28.19 2.85 -24.16
N ASP A 178 -27.51 2.69 -25.29
CA ASP A 178 -28.02 2.02 -26.50
C ASP A 178 -27.40 0.62 -26.76
N ASP A 179 -26.48 0.15 -25.91
CA ASP A 179 -25.67 -1.05 -26.15
C ASP A 179 -26.31 -2.38 -25.68
N GLY A 180 -27.65 -2.45 -25.63
CA GLY A 180 -28.31 -3.73 -25.37
C GLY A 180 -29.66 -3.90 -26.05
N LEU A 181 -30.14 -5.15 -26.03
CA LEU A 181 -31.44 -5.50 -26.59
C LEU A 181 -32.53 -4.64 -25.93
N SER A 182 -33.43 -4.06 -26.73
CA SER A 182 -34.65 -3.47 -26.18
C SER A 182 -35.42 -4.53 -25.36
N ILE A 183 -36.27 -4.12 -24.42
CA ILE A 183 -37.02 -5.07 -23.59
C ILE A 183 -37.84 -6.03 -24.47
N GLU A 184 -38.34 -5.56 -25.60
CA GLU A 184 -39.08 -6.33 -26.61
C GLU A 184 -38.18 -7.36 -27.33
N GLN A 185 -36.94 -7.00 -27.61
CA GLN A 185 -35.94 -7.91 -28.17
C GLN A 185 -35.46 -8.94 -27.14
N ALA A 186 -35.28 -8.54 -25.87
CA ALA A 186 -34.95 -9.43 -24.77
C ALA A 186 -36.09 -10.43 -24.44
N ALA A 187 -37.34 -10.05 -24.72
CA ALA A 187 -38.53 -10.92 -24.62
C ALA A 187 -38.75 -11.80 -25.87
N GLY A 188 -37.84 -11.79 -26.84
CA GLY A 188 -37.93 -12.60 -28.06
C GLY A 188 -39.11 -12.26 -28.97
N GLY A 189 -39.65 -11.04 -28.89
CA GLY A 189 -40.78 -10.59 -29.70
C GLY A 189 -42.13 -11.26 -29.38
N GLN A 190 -42.26 -11.97 -28.24
CA GLN A 190 -43.53 -12.58 -27.83
C GLN A 190 -44.37 -11.63 -26.97
N ASN A 191 -45.65 -11.47 -27.33
CA ASN A 191 -46.62 -10.75 -26.50
C ASN A 191 -46.83 -11.51 -25.18
N GLY A 192 -46.34 -10.94 -24.06
CA GLY A 192 -46.46 -11.50 -22.71
C GLY A 192 -45.19 -12.16 -22.15
N GLY A 193 -44.05 -12.10 -22.86
CA GLY A 193 -42.76 -12.56 -22.33
C GLY A 193 -42.14 -11.59 -21.32
N VAL A 194 -41.41 -12.11 -20.32
CA VAL A 194 -40.59 -11.28 -19.41
C VAL A 194 -39.18 -11.17 -19.99
N GLY A 195 -38.84 -10.00 -20.51
CA GLY A 195 -37.47 -9.66 -20.92
C GLY A 195 -36.69 -9.05 -19.76
N VAL A 196 -35.47 -9.52 -19.51
CA VAL A 196 -34.55 -8.93 -18.52
C VAL A 196 -33.26 -8.52 -19.24
N GLN A 197 -32.92 -7.25 -19.15
CA GLN A 197 -31.65 -6.70 -19.63
C GLN A 197 -30.77 -6.34 -18.43
N ILE A 198 -29.57 -6.92 -18.37
CA ILE A 198 -28.58 -6.63 -17.33
C ILE A 198 -27.46 -5.85 -17.99
N VAL A 199 -27.26 -4.61 -17.54
CA VAL A 199 -26.17 -3.75 -18.01
C VAL A 199 -25.15 -3.59 -16.88
N PRO A 200 -24.02 -4.31 -16.92
CA PRO A 200 -23.04 -4.25 -15.85
C PRO A 200 -22.27 -2.91 -15.88
N ARG A 201 -21.97 -2.37 -14.69
CA ARG A 201 -21.00 -1.28 -14.50
C ARG A 201 -19.72 -1.85 -13.89
N PHE A 202 -18.63 -1.80 -14.65
CA PHE A 202 -17.35 -2.31 -14.19
C PHE A 202 -16.54 -1.16 -13.59
N GLY A 203 -16.02 -1.38 -12.39
CA GLY A 203 -15.18 -0.40 -11.70
C GLY A 203 -13.89 -1.01 -11.19
N ILE A 204 -12.85 -0.19 -11.15
CA ILE A 204 -11.58 -0.52 -10.51
C ILE A 204 -11.20 0.59 -9.55
N SER A 205 -10.59 0.21 -8.43
CA SER A 205 -10.27 1.11 -7.33
C SER A 205 -8.85 0.89 -6.83
N ILE A 206 -8.13 1.98 -6.53
CA ILE A 206 -6.78 1.95 -5.95
C ILE A 206 -6.71 2.86 -4.71
N PRO A 207 -5.96 2.48 -3.68
CA PRO A 207 -5.77 3.34 -2.52
C PRO A 207 -4.97 4.60 -2.86
N VAL A 208 -5.45 5.73 -2.33
CA VAL A 208 -4.76 7.02 -2.29
C VAL A 208 -4.44 7.33 -0.84
N ILE A 209 -3.16 7.38 -0.54
CA ILE A 209 -2.63 7.53 0.80
C ILE A 209 -1.96 8.89 0.93
N VAL A 210 -2.31 9.63 1.98
CA VAL A 210 -1.70 10.91 2.35
C VAL A 210 -0.97 10.71 3.67
N ARG A 211 0.35 10.94 3.68
CA ARG A 211 1.19 10.87 4.88
C ARG A 211 1.53 12.27 5.35
N VAL A 212 1.18 12.56 6.59
CA VAL A 212 1.40 13.86 7.23
C VAL A 212 2.39 13.69 8.36
N GLY A 213 3.44 14.52 8.35
CA GLY A 213 4.49 14.48 9.35
C GLY A 213 5.27 13.17 9.38
N GLU A 214 5.95 12.91 10.50
CA GLU A 214 6.66 11.66 10.73
C GLU A 214 5.68 10.53 11.06
N THR A 215 5.96 9.34 10.52
CA THR A 215 5.10 8.17 10.71
C THR A 215 5.92 6.94 11.06
N THR A 216 5.33 6.05 11.85
CA THR A 216 5.98 4.82 12.32
C THR A 216 5.20 3.59 11.86
N ALA A 217 5.92 2.50 11.60
CA ALA A 217 5.31 1.20 11.34
C ALA A 217 6.23 0.09 11.83
N GLN A 218 5.67 -0.89 12.53
CA GLN A 218 6.32 -2.16 12.86
C GLN A 218 5.40 -3.30 12.46
N ALA A 219 5.97 -4.39 11.95
CA ALA A 219 5.23 -5.61 11.62
C ALA A 219 5.79 -6.81 12.38
N SER A 220 4.94 -7.79 12.67
CA SER A 220 5.35 -9.11 13.14
C SER A 220 4.49 -10.19 12.48
N LEU A 221 5.03 -11.42 12.42
CA LEU A 221 4.34 -12.58 11.87
C LEU A 221 4.02 -13.56 13.01
N ALA A 222 2.77 -14.02 13.05
CA ALA A 222 2.27 -14.94 14.06
C ALA A 222 1.34 -16.00 13.45
N ASN A 223 0.98 -17.01 14.24
CA ASN A 223 0.00 -18.04 13.89
C ASN A 223 0.29 -18.74 12.55
N LEU A 224 1.56 -19.05 12.30
CA LEU A 224 2.01 -19.70 11.07
C LEU A 224 1.60 -21.18 11.06
N ALA A 225 0.86 -21.60 10.04
CA ALA A 225 0.42 -22.98 9.91
C ALA A 225 0.21 -23.37 8.45
N LEU A 226 0.62 -24.59 8.09
CA LEU A 226 0.21 -25.22 6.84
C LEU A 226 -1.22 -25.76 7.00
N GLN A 227 -2.10 -25.45 6.07
CA GLN A 227 -3.45 -25.99 5.99
C GLN A 227 -3.59 -26.77 4.68
N ARG A 228 -3.88 -28.07 4.82
CA ARG A 228 -4.09 -28.98 3.69
C ARG A 228 -5.59 -29.01 3.35
N GLY A 229 -5.90 -28.99 2.06
CA GLY A 229 -7.27 -28.96 1.54
C GLY A 229 -7.24 -29.08 0.01
N PRO A 230 -8.33 -28.72 -0.70
CA PRO A 230 -8.35 -28.72 -2.17
C PRO A 230 -7.20 -27.89 -2.77
N GLN A 231 -6.89 -26.76 -2.13
CA GLN A 231 -5.65 -26.02 -2.32
C GLN A 231 -4.89 -26.02 -0.99
N THR A 232 -3.62 -26.41 -1.02
CA THR A 232 -2.75 -26.29 0.17
C THR A 232 -2.31 -24.84 0.33
N VAL A 233 -2.44 -24.30 1.55
CA VAL A 233 -2.11 -22.91 1.87
C VAL A 233 -1.30 -22.82 3.16
N ILE A 234 -0.53 -21.75 3.30
CA ILE A 234 0.16 -21.38 4.54
C ILE A 234 -0.56 -20.17 5.11
N LYS A 235 -1.23 -20.38 6.24
CA LYS A 235 -1.90 -19.33 7.01
C LYS A 235 -0.85 -18.57 7.81
N VAL A 236 -0.91 -17.24 7.74
CA VAL A 236 -0.03 -16.31 8.45
C VAL A 236 -0.87 -15.15 8.98
N THR A 237 -0.66 -14.75 10.24
CA THR A 237 -1.20 -13.50 10.78
C THR A 237 -0.10 -12.45 10.75
N ILE A 238 -0.36 -11.32 10.07
CA ILE A 238 0.50 -10.14 10.10
C ILE A 238 -0.08 -9.19 11.13
N ALA A 239 0.67 -8.90 12.19
CA ALA A 239 0.31 -7.86 13.16
C ALA A 239 1.09 -6.58 12.86
N ARG A 240 0.45 -5.42 13.05
CA ARG A 240 0.97 -4.09 12.77
C ARG A 240 0.89 -3.20 14.00
N GLN A 241 1.91 -2.38 14.22
CA GLN A 241 1.88 -1.28 15.18
C GLN A 241 2.39 0.03 14.54
N GLY A 242 2.01 1.17 15.10
CA GLY A 242 2.44 2.50 14.65
C GLY A 242 1.34 3.30 13.93
N THR A 243 1.73 4.43 13.33
CA THR A 243 0.83 5.43 12.73
C THR A 243 0.68 5.33 11.20
N ARG A 244 1.31 4.33 10.58
CA ARG A 244 1.28 4.04 9.13
C ARG A 244 0.97 2.58 8.84
N SER A 245 0.34 2.32 7.70
CA SER A 245 0.22 0.97 7.16
C SER A 245 1.58 0.29 6.92
N VAL A 246 1.53 -1.04 6.84
CA VAL A 246 2.61 -1.86 6.28
C VAL A 246 2.10 -2.47 4.98
N PHE A 247 2.93 -2.48 3.94
CA PHE A 247 2.56 -2.99 2.63
C PHE A 247 3.78 -3.63 1.98
N GLY A 248 3.62 -4.84 1.45
CA GLY A 248 4.76 -5.60 0.96
C GLY A 248 4.43 -7.01 0.48
N ASP A 249 5.48 -7.78 0.24
CA ASP A 249 5.39 -9.13 -0.30
C ASP A 249 5.65 -10.18 0.79
N LEU A 250 4.79 -11.19 0.87
CA LEU A 250 5.00 -12.40 1.66
C LEU A 250 5.67 -13.46 0.80
N THR A 251 6.82 -13.95 1.23
CA THR A 251 7.51 -15.07 0.59
C THR A 251 7.77 -16.17 1.61
N VAL A 252 7.42 -17.40 1.26
CA VAL A 252 7.71 -18.60 2.06
C VAL A 252 8.82 -19.38 1.38
N THR A 253 9.88 -19.72 2.11
CA THR A 253 11.00 -20.52 1.59
C THR A 253 11.23 -21.77 2.44
N ALA A 254 11.70 -22.84 1.79
CA ALA A 254 12.18 -24.06 2.44
C ALA A 254 13.70 -24.20 2.25
N PRO A 255 14.45 -24.70 3.26
CA PRO A 255 15.85 -25.04 3.11
C PRO A 255 16.07 -26.01 1.93
N GLY A 256 17.09 -25.75 1.12
CA GLY A 256 17.43 -26.58 -0.04
C GLY A 256 16.58 -26.34 -1.29
N SER A 257 15.50 -25.54 -1.21
CA SER A 257 14.74 -25.12 -2.39
C SER A 257 15.29 -23.83 -3.00
N LYS A 258 15.40 -23.80 -4.33
CA LYS A 258 15.72 -22.57 -5.08
C LYS A 258 14.49 -21.69 -5.33
N ALA A 259 13.30 -22.29 -5.35
CA ALA A 259 12.03 -21.61 -5.55
C ALA A 259 11.27 -21.44 -4.22
N PRO A 260 10.51 -20.35 -4.03
CA PRO A 260 9.70 -20.16 -2.84
C PRO A 260 8.56 -21.18 -2.80
N VAL A 261 8.27 -21.73 -1.60
CA VAL A 261 7.14 -22.62 -1.34
C VAL A 261 5.80 -21.97 -1.69
N GLY A 262 5.71 -20.66 -1.48
CA GLY A 262 4.57 -19.85 -1.86
C GLY A 262 4.94 -18.38 -1.77
N GLN A 263 4.24 -17.55 -2.54
CA GLN A 263 4.44 -16.11 -2.53
C GLN A 263 3.10 -15.39 -2.74
N LEU A 264 2.92 -14.28 -2.02
CA LEU A 264 1.86 -13.32 -2.27
C LEU A 264 2.45 -11.92 -2.31
N LYS A 265 2.07 -11.14 -3.32
CA LYS A 265 2.57 -9.79 -3.52
C LYS A 265 1.52 -8.74 -3.15
N GLY A 266 1.98 -7.57 -2.71
CA GLY A 266 1.11 -6.42 -2.44
C GLY A 266 0.12 -6.63 -1.29
N ILE A 267 0.57 -7.28 -0.23
CA ILE A 267 -0.20 -7.51 0.99
C ILE A 267 -0.06 -6.31 1.91
N GLY A 268 -1.19 -5.65 2.21
CA GLY A 268 -1.26 -4.52 3.12
C GLY A 268 -2.00 -4.82 4.42
N VAL A 269 -1.57 -4.17 5.51
CA VAL A 269 -2.32 -4.06 6.77
C VAL A 269 -2.46 -2.56 7.07
N TYR A 270 -3.69 -2.04 7.01
CA TYR A 270 -3.96 -0.61 7.16
C TYR A 270 -4.12 -0.17 8.61
N THR A 271 -4.16 1.14 8.84
CA THR A 271 -4.09 1.71 10.20
C THR A 271 -5.30 1.39 11.07
N GLU A 272 -6.45 1.13 10.46
CA GLU A 272 -7.70 0.81 11.15
C GLU A 272 -7.78 -0.63 11.66
N ILE A 273 -6.86 -1.52 11.26
CA ILE A 273 -6.76 -2.88 11.78
C ILE A 273 -5.38 -3.12 12.40
N ASP A 274 -5.36 -3.90 13.48
CA ASP A 274 -4.13 -4.21 14.21
C ASP A 274 -3.46 -5.47 13.67
N GLU A 275 -4.24 -6.36 13.04
CA GLU A 275 -3.75 -7.57 12.40
C GLU A 275 -4.61 -7.99 11.22
N ARG A 276 -3.99 -8.74 10.30
CA ARG A 276 -4.63 -9.35 9.14
C ARG A 276 -4.19 -10.80 9.00
N THR A 277 -5.15 -11.70 8.81
CA THR A 277 -4.86 -13.09 8.44
C THR A 277 -4.77 -13.22 6.92
N VAL A 278 -3.72 -13.88 6.43
CA VAL A 278 -3.47 -14.13 5.01
C VAL A 278 -3.22 -15.62 4.79
N GLN A 279 -3.66 -16.13 3.64
CA GLN A 279 -3.40 -17.51 3.21
C GLN A 279 -2.52 -17.47 1.97
N VAL A 280 -1.25 -17.87 2.11
CA VAL A 280 -0.30 -17.96 0.99
C VAL A 280 -0.50 -19.31 0.29
N PRO A 281 -0.94 -19.36 -0.97
CA PRO A 281 -1.04 -20.61 -1.70
C PRO A 281 0.35 -21.26 -1.84
N VAL A 282 0.41 -22.57 -1.60
CA VAL A 282 1.60 -23.36 -1.93
C VAL A 282 1.61 -23.61 -3.44
N ASP A 283 2.77 -23.43 -4.06
CA ASP A 283 2.96 -23.75 -5.48
C ASP A 283 2.75 -25.25 -5.70
N PRO A 284 1.73 -25.67 -6.49
CA PRO A 284 1.43 -27.08 -6.71
C PRO A 284 2.52 -27.82 -7.51
N ALA A 285 3.45 -27.11 -8.16
CA ALA A 285 4.56 -27.71 -8.91
C ALA A 285 5.76 -28.09 -8.02
N LEU A 286 5.77 -27.69 -6.75
CA LEU A 286 6.87 -27.98 -5.84
C LEU A 286 6.79 -29.38 -5.25
N ASP A 287 7.97 -29.93 -4.94
CA ASP A 287 8.10 -31.21 -4.26
C ASP A 287 7.39 -31.18 -2.89
N PRO A 288 6.38 -32.04 -2.65
CA PRO A 288 5.69 -32.14 -1.37
C PRO A 288 6.59 -32.39 -0.16
N ALA A 289 7.79 -32.96 -0.37
CA ALA A 289 8.77 -33.15 0.70
C ALA A 289 9.21 -31.82 1.35
N LEU A 290 9.17 -30.71 0.60
CA LEU A 290 9.57 -29.38 1.09
C LEU A 290 8.61 -28.82 2.14
N TYR A 291 7.37 -29.31 2.20
CA TYR A 291 6.34 -28.91 3.16
C TYR A 291 5.66 -30.13 3.82
N ALA A 292 6.40 -31.24 3.93
CA ALA A 292 5.99 -32.41 4.70
C ALA A 292 6.04 -32.13 6.21
N ASN A 293 5.41 -32.99 7.02
CA ASN A 293 5.47 -32.86 8.48
C ASN A 293 6.93 -32.91 8.96
N GLY A 294 7.30 -31.97 9.82
CA GLY A 294 8.68 -31.77 10.28
C GLY A 294 9.53 -30.84 9.39
N ALA A 295 9.05 -30.45 8.20
CA ALA A 295 9.74 -29.48 7.36
C ALA A 295 9.80 -28.11 8.05
N LYS A 296 10.96 -27.45 7.94
CA LYS A 296 11.16 -26.08 8.43
C LYS A 296 10.89 -25.10 7.30
N LEU A 297 9.99 -24.16 7.52
CA LEU A 297 9.66 -23.10 6.57
C LEU A 297 9.94 -21.75 7.18
N THR A 298 10.40 -20.82 6.36
CA THR A 298 10.65 -19.42 6.73
C THR A 298 9.68 -18.54 5.96
N VAL A 299 8.91 -17.72 6.66
CA VAL A 299 8.08 -16.68 6.07
C VAL A 299 8.76 -15.34 6.26
N THR A 300 8.93 -14.61 5.17
CA THR A 300 9.50 -13.25 5.16
C THR A 300 8.47 -12.29 4.60
N TYR A 301 8.24 -11.18 5.30
CA TYR A 301 7.43 -10.07 4.83
C TYR A 301 8.36 -8.90 4.51
N THR A 302 8.43 -8.54 3.22
CA THR A 302 9.36 -7.55 2.69
C THR A 302 8.60 -6.31 2.25
N ASP A 303 9.03 -5.13 2.69
CA ASP A 303 8.43 -3.84 2.37
C ASP A 303 8.47 -3.58 0.86
N ASP A 304 7.38 -3.03 0.32
CA ASP A 304 7.25 -2.53 -1.06
C ASP A 304 6.75 -1.08 -1.06
N ASP A 305 6.84 -0.40 0.09
CA ASP A 305 6.22 0.88 0.32
C ASP A 305 7.20 1.93 0.86
N TYR A 306 7.55 1.85 2.15
CA TYR A 306 8.28 2.93 2.79
C TYR A 306 9.79 2.82 2.56
N ALA A 307 10.31 1.60 2.64
CA ALA A 307 11.68 1.26 2.34
C ALA A 307 11.72 -0.05 1.51
N PRO A 308 11.39 0.01 0.20
CA PRO A 308 11.28 -1.17 -0.65
C PRO A 308 12.49 -2.11 -0.54
N GLY A 309 12.22 -3.40 -0.34
CA GLY A 309 13.23 -4.44 -0.15
C GLY A 309 13.66 -4.65 1.32
N GLN A 310 13.28 -3.78 2.25
CA GLN A 310 13.54 -3.97 3.68
C GLN A 310 12.67 -5.10 4.23
N VAL A 311 13.25 -6.00 5.03
CA VAL A 311 12.46 -7.01 5.75
C VAL A 311 11.70 -6.34 6.89
N LEU A 312 10.37 -6.35 6.80
CA LEU A 312 9.47 -5.84 7.85
C LEU A 312 9.33 -6.85 8.98
N ALA A 313 9.23 -8.13 8.65
CA ALA A 313 9.13 -9.22 9.62
C ALA A 313 9.59 -10.54 9.01
N LYS A 314 10.10 -11.43 9.86
CA LYS A 314 10.53 -12.78 9.48
C LYS A 314 10.21 -13.75 10.61
N ALA A 315 9.67 -14.92 10.26
CA ALA A 315 9.37 -15.98 11.23
C ALA A 315 9.60 -17.35 10.62
N ASP A 316 10.15 -18.26 11.43
CA ASP A 316 10.30 -19.67 11.09
C ASP A 316 9.21 -20.50 11.76
N PHE A 317 8.74 -21.55 11.10
CA PHE A 317 7.86 -22.54 11.72
C PHE A 317 8.15 -23.95 11.20
N VAL A 318 7.76 -24.94 11.99
CA VAL A 318 7.84 -26.36 11.62
C VAL A 318 6.44 -26.81 11.22
N VAL A 319 6.32 -27.43 10.05
CA VAL A 319 5.06 -28.01 9.57
C VAL A 319 4.65 -29.15 10.50
N LYS A 320 3.40 -29.13 10.97
CA LYS A 320 2.80 -30.16 11.81
C LYS A 320 1.96 -31.14 11.00
#